data_AF-A0A4S4EGR8-F1
#
_entry.id   AF-A0A4S4EGR8-F1
#
_cell.length_a   1.000
_cell.length_b   1.000
_cell.length_c   1.000
_cell.angle_alpha   90.00
_cell.angle_beta   90.00
_cell.angle_gamma   90.00
#
_symmetry.space_group_name_H-M   'P 1'
#
loop_
_entity.id
_entity.type
_entity.pdbx_description
1 polymer ?
#
loop_
_entity_poly.entity_id
_entity_poly.type
_entity_poly.pdbx_seq_one_letter_code
_entity_poly.pdbx_strand_id
1 'polypeptide(L)'
;MTIRCTKSICSSACSSWNLHSIAVPHRLSPVPVGHTSIFIAVSAVHRTEALNACKFLIDEIKASVPIWKREVYVNGEVWKENSEFLERRIQIVEGNGVCSERKKGCCAVKVKVESGVSDSCDN
;
A
#
# COMPACT_ATOMS: atom_id res chain seq x y z
N MET A 1 12.40 -9.80 4.16
CA MET A 1 12.33 -8.38 4.58
C MET A 1 10.89 -7.94 4.77
N THR A 2 10.06 -7.93 3.72
CA THR A 2 8.66 -7.47 3.71
C THR A 2 7.81 -7.95 4.88
N ILE A 3 7.72 -9.27 5.11
CA ILE A 3 6.90 -9.84 6.19
C ILE A 3 7.32 -9.31 7.58
N ARG A 4 8.62 -9.09 7.81
CA ARG A 4 9.12 -8.58 9.09
C ARG A 4 8.76 -7.09 9.26
N CYS A 5 8.95 -6.29 8.21
CA CYS A 5 8.57 -4.88 8.22
C CYS A 5 7.06 -4.71 8.46
N THR A 6 6.21 -5.43 7.71
CA THR A 6 4.76 -5.39 7.88
C THR A 6 4.35 -5.82 9.29
N LYS A 7 4.93 -6.90 9.84
CA LYS A 7 4.69 -7.31 11.24
C LYS A 7 5.05 -6.21 12.24
N SER A 8 6.21 -5.57 12.06
CA SER A 8 6.64 -4.47 12.94
C SER A 8 5.66 -3.30 12.91
N ILE A 9 5.18 -2.93 11.71
CA ILE A 9 4.20 -1.84 11.54
C ILE A 9 2.88 -2.20 12.22
N CYS A 10 2.40 -3.44 12.07
CA CYS A 10 1.21 -3.90 12.77
C CYS A 10 1.38 -3.85 14.29
N SER A 11 2.54 -4.26 14.82
CA SER A 11 2.85 -4.13 16.25
C SER A 11 2.83 -2.68 16.72
N SER A 12 3.38 -1.75 15.94
CA SER A 12 3.32 -0.32 16.26
C SER A 12 1.88 0.19 16.29
N ALA A 13 1.04 -0.20 15.32
CA ALA A 13 -0.36 0.18 15.28
C ALA A 13 -1.14 -0.36 16.49
N CYS A 14 -0.93 -1.61 16.90
CA CYS A 14 -1.55 -2.17 18.11
C CYS A 14 -1.12 -1.44 19.40
N SER A 15 0.07 -0.85 19.44
CA SER A 15 0.53 -0.05 20.58
C SER A 15 -0.05 1.36 20.61
N SER A 16 -0.40 1.91 19.45
CA SER A 16 -0.94 3.27 19.32
C SER A 16 -2.47 3.35 19.45
N TRP A 17 -3.20 2.29 19.08
CA TRP A 17 -4.66 2.24 19.11
C TRP A 17 -5.17 0.98 19.80
N ASN A 18 -6.38 1.03 20.37
CA ASN A 18 -7.02 -0.15 20.99
C ASN A 18 -7.69 -1.04 19.93
N LEU A 19 -6.90 -1.90 19.29
CA LEU A 19 -7.32 -2.77 18.20
C LEU A 19 -7.52 -4.22 18.67
N HIS A 20 -8.53 -4.91 18.12
CA HIS A 20 -8.77 -6.32 18.38
C HIS A 20 -7.95 -7.22 17.46
N SER A 21 -7.92 -6.90 16.17
CA SER A 21 -7.24 -7.71 15.17
C SER A 21 -6.87 -6.88 13.93
N ILE A 22 -5.77 -7.28 13.29
CA ILE A 22 -5.27 -6.67 12.06
C ILE A 22 -4.90 -7.80 11.09
N ALA A 23 -5.30 -7.67 9.82
CA ALA A 23 -4.86 -8.54 8.75
C ALA A 23 -4.36 -7.71 7.56
N VAL A 24 -3.16 -8.03 7.06
CA VAL A 24 -2.52 -7.34 5.93
C VAL A 24 -1.97 -8.34 4.91
N PRO A 25 -2.82 -8.97 4.09
CA PRO A 25 -2.34 -9.73 2.94
C PRO A 25 -1.91 -8.79 1.80
N HIS A 26 -0.76 -9.12 1.21
CA HIS A 26 -0.22 -8.45 0.02
C HIS A 26 0.06 -9.49 -1.06
N ARG A 27 -0.46 -9.26 -2.27
CA ARG A 27 -0.29 -10.15 -3.42
C ARG A 27 1.11 -9.99 -4.02
N LEU A 28 1.77 -11.09 -4.36
CA LEU A 28 3.10 -11.09 -5.00
C LEU A 28 3.07 -11.57 -6.47
N SER A 29 1.94 -12.14 -6.88
CA SER A 29 1.70 -12.64 -8.24
C SER A 29 1.36 -11.49 -9.21
N PRO A 30 1.39 -11.75 -10.54
CA PRO A 30 0.87 -10.81 -11.52
C PRO A 30 -0.55 -10.36 -11.16
N VAL A 31 -0.80 -9.06 -11.20
CA VAL A 31 -2.07 -8.45 -10.83
C VAL A 31 -2.63 -7.73 -12.05
N PRO A 32 -3.80 -8.15 -12.58
CA PRO A 32 -4.43 -7.44 -13.67
C PRO A 32 -4.88 -6.05 -13.23
N VAL A 33 -5.05 -5.14 -14.19
CA VAL A 33 -5.54 -3.79 -13.91
C VAL A 33 -6.92 -3.86 -13.24
N GLY A 34 -7.13 -3.05 -12.20
CA GLY A 34 -8.38 -3.01 -11.44
C GLY A 34 -8.50 -4.06 -10.33
N HIS A 35 -7.52 -4.95 -10.17
CA HIS A 35 -7.52 -5.93 -9.08
C HIS A 35 -6.77 -5.44 -7.84
N THR A 36 -7.17 -5.97 -6.69
CA THR A 36 -6.58 -5.61 -5.39
C THR A 36 -5.19 -6.20 -5.21
N SER A 37 -4.19 -5.33 -5.03
CA SER A 37 -2.81 -5.73 -4.75
C SER A 37 -2.54 -5.90 -3.24
N ILE A 38 -3.13 -5.04 -2.42
CA ILE A 38 -3.01 -5.06 -0.96
C ILE A 38 -4.40 -4.95 -0.35
N PHE A 39 -4.64 -5.72 0.71
CA PHE A 39 -5.86 -5.63 1.50
C PHE A 39 -5.47 -5.43 2.97
N ILE A 40 -6.19 -4.54 3.66
CA ILE A 40 -5.98 -4.22 5.06
C ILE A 40 -7.34 -4.31 5.74
N ALA A 41 -7.44 -5.16 6.74
CA ALA A 41 -8.60 -5.26 7.62
C ALA A 41 -8.17 -4.96 9.05
N VAL A 42 -8.95 -4.11 9.72
CA VAL A 42 -8.71 -3.69 11.11
C VAL A 42 -10.02 -3.79 11.87
N SER A 43 -9.97 -4.40 13.06
CA SER A 43 -11.08 -4.46 14.01
C SER A 43 -10.72 -3.68 15.28
N ALA A 44 -11.66 -2.88 15.78
CA ALA A 44 -11.51 -2.10 17.01
C ALA A 44 -12.87 -1.88 17.69
N VAL A 45 -12.84 -1.53 18.97
CA VAL A 45 -14.06 -1.24 19.76
C VAL A 45 -14.83 -0.05 19.19
N HIS A 46 -14.10 0.96 18.72
CA HIS A 46 -14.67 2.18 18.16
C HIS A 46 -14.19 2.41 16.74
N ARG A 47 -15.10 2.85 15.86
CA ARG A 47 -14.82 3.07 14.43
C ARG A 47 -13.66 4.05 14.19
N THR A 48 -13.50 5.06 15.04
CA THR A 48 -12.45 6.08 14.90
C THR A 48 -11.06 5.45 14.98
N GLU A 49 -10.86 4.53 15.92
CA GLU A 49 -9.60 3.80 16.10
C GLU A 49 -9.29 2.94 14.87
N ALA A 50 -10.29 2.18 14.40
CA ALA A 50 -10.12 1.31 13.23
C ALA A 50 -9.80 2.11 11.95
N LEU A 51 -10.47 3.25 11.73
CA LEU A 51 -10.25 4.10 10.56
C LEU A 51 -8.87 4.78 10.60
N ASN A 52 -8.48 5.31 11.75
CA ASN A 52 -7.18 5.94 11.92
C ASN A 52 -6.04 4.94 11.78
N ALA A 53 -6.17 3.76 12.40
CA ALA A 53 -5.19 2.69 12.27
C ALA A 53 -5.10 2.16 10.83
N CYS A 54 -6.22 1.99 10.13
CA CYS A 54 -6.22 1.55 8.73
C CYS A 54 -5.47 2.54 7.83
N LYS A 55 -5.72 3.84 8.02
CA LYS A 55 -5.00 4.91 7.31
C LYS A 55 -3.50 4.87 7.61
N PHE A 56 -3.13 4.78 8.89
CA PHE A 56 -1.74 4.66 9.29
C PHE A 56 -1.05 3.45 8.67
N LEU A 57 -1.69 2.28 8.70
CA LEU A 57 -1.12 1.04 8.16
C LEU A 57 -0.79 1.17 6.67
N ILE A 58 -1.71 1.69 5.84
CA ILE A 58 -1.45 1.81 4.40
C ILE A 58 -0.31 2.79 4.12
N ASP A 59 -0.29 3.94 4.81
CA ASP A 59 0.73 4.97 4.63
C ASP A 59 2.12 4.44 5.04
N GLU A 60 2.21 3.76 6.19
CA GLU A 60 3.45 3.20 6.71
C GLU A 60 3.99 2.03 5.88
N ILE A 61 3.11 1.15 5.40
CA ILE A 61 3.52 0.04 4.54
C ILE A 61 4.11 0.57 3.25
N LYS A 62 3.42 1.53 2.62
CA LYS A 62 3.85 2.16 1.38
C LYS A 62 5.15 2.94 1.53
N ALA A 63 5.43 3.49 2.72
CA ALA A 63 6.64 4.25 2.99
C ALA A 63 7.82 3.41 3.50
N SER A 64 7.58 2.30 4.20
CA SER A 64 8.65 1.48 4.82
C SER A 64 9.01 0.23 4.03
N VAL A 65 8.02 -0.38 3.36
CA VAL A 65 8.24 -1.65 2.69
C VAL A 65 8.76 -1.36 1.29
N PRO A 66 9.94 -1.88 0.92
CA PRO A 66 10.43 -1.76 -0.45
C PRO A 66 9.61 -2.67 -1.36
N ILE A 67 8.52 -2.13 -1.89
CA ILE A 67 7.63 -2.80 -2.83
C ILE A 67 7.91 -2.22 -4.22
N TRP A 68 8.39 -3.08 -5.11
CA TRP A 68 8.57 -2.75 -6.52
C TRP A 68 7.43 -3.34 -7.32
N LYS A 69 6.80 -2.51 -8.17
CA LYS A 69 5.81 -2.98 -9.14
C LYS A 69 6.41 -2.90 -10.53
N ARG A 70 6.38 -4.03 -11.25
CA ARG A 70 6.71 -4.07 -12.67
C ARG A 70 5.44 -3.87 -13.47
N GLU A 71 5.32 -2.71 -14.10
CA GLU A 71 4.22 -2.41 -15.01
C GLU A 71 4.61 -2.90 -16.41
N VAL A 72 3.84 -3.84 -16.96
CA VAL A 72 4.07 -4.42 -18.29
C VAL A 72 3.09 -3.79 -19.27
N TYR A 73 3.63 -3.19 -20.32
CA TYR A 73 2.91 -2.54 -21.41
C TYR A 73 3.16 -3.30 -22.72
N VAL A 74 2.36 -3.01 -23.75
CA VAL A 74 2.48 -3.62 -25.08
C VAL A 74 3.87 -3.38 -25.70
N ASN A 75 4.51 -2.26 -25.35
CA ASN A 75 5.78 -1.80 -25.90
C ASN A 75 6.98 -1.89 -24.94
N GLY A 76 6.81 -2.50 -23.76
CA GLY A 76 7.93 -2.65 -22.81
C GLY A 76 7.52 -2.84 -21.35
N GLU A 77 8.50 -2.98 -20.48
CA GLU A 77 8.32 -3.11 -19.03
C GLU A 77 9.02 -1.98 -18.28
N VAL A 78 8.38 -1.47 -17.23
CA VAL A 78 8.94 -0.41 -16.37
C VAL A 78 8.81 -0.82 -14.92
N TRP A 79 9.91 -0.76 -14.19
CA TRP A 79 9.92 -0.90 -12.74
C TRP A 79 9.60 0.44 -12.09
N LYS A 80 8.58 0.45 -11.25
CA LYS A 80 8.16 1.63 -10.51
C LYS A 80 8.24 1.37 -9.00
N GLU A 81 9.00 2.24 -8.34
CA GLU A 81 9.05 2.33 -6.89
C GLU A 81 7.91 3.21 -6.36
N ASN A 82 7.64 3.07 -5.07
CA ASN A 82 6.65 3.89 -4.40
C ASN A 82 7.26 5.24 -3.98
N SER A 83 6.58 6.34 -4.31
CA SER A 83 7.05 7.71 -4.01
C SER A 83 7.31 7.94 -2.52
N GLU A 84 6.42 7.43 -1.68
CA GLU A 84 6.45 7.59 -0.23
C GLU A 84 7.66 6.88 0.39
N PHE A 85 8.15 5.82 -0.25
CA PHE A 85 9.39 5.14 0.16
C PHE A 85 10.62 6.00 -0.14
N LEU A 86 10.62 6.68 -1.29
CA LEU A 86 11.70 7.59 -1.67
C LEU A 86 11.71 8.83 -0.76
N GLU A 87 10.56 9.43 -0.51
CA GLU A 87 10.42 10.60 0.37
C GLU A 87 10.91 10.31 1.79
N ARG A 88 10.56 9.14 2.36
CA ARG A 88 11.05 8.74 3.68
C ARG A 88 12.57 8.54 3.70
N ARG A 89 13.14 7.95 2.66
CA ARG A 89 14.60 7.84 2.52
C ARG A 89 15.26 9.20 2.43
N ILE A 90 14.68 10.12 1.68
CA ILE A 90 15.16 11.50 1.57
C ILE A 90 15.07 12.16 2.95
N GLN A 91 13.97 12.05 3.69
CA GLN A 91 13.84 12.57 5.05
C GLN A 91 14.83 11.98 6.06
N ILE A 92 15.32 10.75 5.86
CA ILE A 92 16.39 10.18 6.68
C ILE A 92 17.75 10.81 6.32
N VAL A 93 17.98 11.10 5.04
CA VAL A 93 19.22 11.72 4.54
C VAL A 93 19.24 13.24 4.82
N GLU A 94 18.13 13.92 4.58
CA GLU A 94 17.81 15.31 4.91
C GLU A 94 17.35 15.45 6.38
N GLY A 95 17.33 14.36 7.15
CA GLY A 95 16.99 14.36 8.59
C GLY A 95 18.06 15.02 9.47
N ASN A 96 19.16 15.45 8.85
CA ASN A 96 20.05 16.50 9.35
C ASN A 96 19.66 17.93 8.85
N GLY A 97 18.42 18.17 8.41
CA GLY A 97 17.99 19.50 7.93
C GLY A 97 16.64 19.60 7.18
N VAL A 98 15.57 19.88 7.95
CA VAL A 98 14.42 20.79 7.66
C VAL A 98 13.30 20.42 6.66
N CYS A 99 12.11 20.89 7.08
CA CYS A 99 10.72 20.84 6.57
C CYS A 99 10.42 21.64 5.27
N SER A 100 9.53 21.13 4.39
CA SER A 100 8.36 21.88 3.88
C SER A 100 7.50 21.10 2.86
N GLU A 101 6.18 21.23 3.03
CA GLU A 101 5.10 20.69 2.19
C GLU A 101 5.17 21.12 0.72
N ARG A 102 4.89 20.21 -0.22
CA ARG A 102 4.47 20.55 -1.58
C ARG A 102 3.51 19.51 -2.18
N LYS A 103 2.23 19.90 -2.33
CA LYS A 103 1.21 19.19 -3.13
C LYS A 103 1.58 19.22 -4.61
N LYS A 104 1.54 18.07 -5.30
CA LYS A 104 1.34 18.04 -6.78
C LYS A 104 0.40 16.92 -7.21
N GLY A 105 -0.54 17.31 -8.06
CA GLY A 105 -1.68 16.51 -8.55
C GLY A 105 -1.28 15.32 -9.42
N CYS A 106 -2.10 14.28 -9.34
CA CYS A 106 -1.84 12.95 -9.89
C CYS A 106 -2.63 12.73 -11.19
N CYS A 107 -1.97 12.97 -12.31
CA CYS A 107 -1.97 12.24 -13.58
C CYS A 107 -3.25 11.72 -14.28
N ALA A 108 -3.08 11.60 -15.61
CA ALA A 108 -4.00 11.22 -16.67
C ALA A 108 -4.67 9.83 -16.58
N VAL A 109 -5.69 9.68 -17.44
CA VAL A 109 -6.66 8.57 -17.52
C VAL A 109 -6.01 7.24 -17.89
N LYS A 110 -6.37 6.17 -17.16
CA LYS A 110 -5.88 4.80 -17.34
C LYS A 110 -6.94 3.94 -18.05
N VAL A 111 -6.56 3.26 -19.13
CA VAL A 111 -7.45 2.38 -19.92
C VAL A 111 -7.38 0.93 -19.42
N LYS A 112 -8.52 0.24 -19.50
CA LYS A 112 -8.80 -1.12 -19.02
C LYS A 112 -8.32 -2.17 -20.04
N VAL A 113 -7.70 -3.25 -19.57
CA VAL A 113 -7.45 -4.46 -20.36
C VAL A 113 -8.51 -5.48 -19.98
N GLU A 114 -9.25 -6.00 -20.96
CA GLU A 114 -10.24 -7.06 -20.76
C GLU A 114 -9.59 -8.42 -20.91
N SER A 115 -9.85 -9.30 -19.94
CA SER A 115 -9.63 -10.74 -20.08
C SER A 115 -10.88 -11.42 -19.55
N GLY A 116 -11.56 -12.14 -20.43
CA GLY A 116 -12.86 -12.76 -20.19
C GLY A 116 -12.85 -13.73 -19.01
N VAL A 117 -13.83 -13.57 -18.13
CA VAL A 117 -14.28 -14.55 -17.15
C VAL A 117 -15.62 -15.04 -17.66
N SER A 118 -15.72 -16.32 -18.01
CA SER A 118 -16.99 -17.00 -18.17
C SER A 118 -17.53 -17.32 -16.78
N ASP A 119 -18.52 -16.56 -16.34
CA ASP A 119 -19.35 -16.86 -15.19
C ASP A 119 -20.12 -18.16 -15.46
N SER A 120 -19.97 -19.14 -14.57
CA SER A 120 -20.97 -20.21 -14.41
C SER A 120 -21.36 -20.23 -12.94
N CYS A 121 -22.46 -19.53 -12.67
CA CYS A 121 -23.24 -19.67 -11.45
C CYS A 121 -24.38 -20.63 -11.79
N ASP A 122 -24.47 -21.76 -11.09
CA ASP A 122 -25.72 -22.52 -10.96
C ASP A 122 -25.84 -23.01 -9.50
N ASN A 123 -26.86 -22.45 -8.83
CA ASN A 123 -27.54 -22.79 -7.56
C ASN A 123 -26.73 -23.18 -6.32
#